data_AF-A0A7Y1VZX2-F1
#
_entry.id   AF-A0A7Y1VZX2-F1
#
_cell.length_a   1.000
_cell.length_b   1.000
_cell.length_c   1.000
_cell.angle_alpha   90.00
_cell.angle_beta   90.00
_cell.angle_gamma   90.00
#
_symmetry.space_group_name_H-M   'P 1'
#
loop_
_entity.id
_entity.type
_entity.pdbx_description
1 polymer ?
#
loop_
_entity_poly.entity_id
_entity_poly.type
_entity_poly.pdbx_seq_one_letter_code
_entity_poly.pdbx_strand_id
1 'polypeptide(L)'
;MDISVDGRTLLLALLGIFLLVLGIILVFKNMVGKKSLEDLAEKYQGKKWASPLQGRAKYPDVDVFNFSGPLFNFGLAAALGLTLLAFSWTQREDEIYIPEDALALEDDIEIEPPRTAEPPPPPPPPPPPVIEEVPEEEILEEEEPEFVDQSVEEESIVEAPPEPEAPPPPPPPPPPPPEPKVEEIFKVVEQMPRFPGCENEAGDNNAKKACADKKMLEFIYKNIKYPAIARENGV
;
A
#
# COMPACT_ATOMS: atom_id res chain seq x y z
N MET A 1 -13.94 14.67 17.89
CA MET A 1 -13.25 13.96 18.98
C MET A 1 -12.83 12.63 18.40
N ASP A 2 -11.56 12.48 18.02
CA ASP A 2 -11.04 11.21 17.54
C ASP A 2 -11.00 10.23 18.71
N ILE A 3 -11.90 9.24 18.68
CA ILE A 3 -12.00 8.22 19.72
C ILE A 3 -11.00 7.10 19.41
N SER A 4 -9.71 7.42 19.37
CA SER A 4 -8.65 6.43 19.13
C SER A 4 -8.19 5.83 20.46
N VAL A 5 -8.30 4.51 20.61
CA VAL A 5 -7.90 3.78 21.82
C VAL A 5 -6.64 2.98 21.56
N ASP A 6 -5.60 3.25 22.35
CA ASP A 6 -4.33 2.52 22.34
C ASP A 6 -4.49 1.04 22.77
N GLY A 7 -3.61 0.16 22.32
CA GLY A 7 -3.69 -1.28 22.61
C GLY A 7 -3.64 -1.58 24.11
N ARG A 8 -2.85 -0.83 24.87
CA ARG A 8 -2.74 -1.01 26.33
C ARG A 8 -4.01 -0.55 27.06
N THR A 9 -4.62 0.55 26.63
CA THR A 9 -5.86 1.05 27.24
C THR A 9 -7.05 0.16 26.89
N LEU A 10 -7.07 -0.39 25.67
CA LEU A 10 -8.05 -1.38 25.26
C LEU A 10 -7.98 -2.65 26.12
N LEU A 11 -6.77 -3.17 26.37
CA LEU A 11 -6.59 -4.37 27.19
C LEU A 11 -7.06 -4.14 28.63
N LEU A 12 -6.73 -2.98 29.22
CA LEU A 12 -7.21 -2.59 30.55
C LEU A 12 -8.73 -2.42 30.59
N ALA A 13 -9.34 -1.85 29.55
CA ALA A 13 -10.79 -1.69 29.45
C ALA A 13 -11.49 -3.05 29.38
N LEU A 14 -10.98 -3.99 28.58
CA LEU A 14 -11.52 -5.35 28.49
C LEU A 14 -11.40 -6.10 29.82
N LEU A 15 -10.24 -6.01 30.49
CA LEU A 15 -10.06 -6.58 31.83
C LEU A 15 -11.03 -5.96 32.85
N GLY A 16 -11.23 -4.64 32.80
CA GLY A 16 -12.17 -3.93 33.66
C GLY A 16 -13.60 -4.42 33.47
N ILE A 17 -14.07 -4.56 32.22
CA ILE A 17 -15.40 -5.09 31.91
C ILE A 17 -15.54 -6.53 32.40
N PHE A 18 -14.52 -7.37 32.19
CA PHE A 18 -14.53 -8.76 32.66
C PHE A 18 -14.61 -8.87 34.19
N LEU A 19 -13.82 -8.07 34.91
CA LEU A 19 -13.87 -8.02 36.38
C LEU A 19 -15.21 -7.48 36.89
N LEU A 20 -15.82 -6.53 36.20
CA LEU A 20 -17.15 -6.01 36.52
C LEU A 20 -18.21 -7.11 36.41
N VAL A 21 -18.17 -7.90 35.33
CA VAL A 21 -19.07 -9.06 35.14
C VAL A 21 -18.88 -10.09 36.27
N LEU A 22 -17.63 -10.45 36.59
CA LEU A 22 -17.34 -11.35 37.71
C LEU A 22 -17.79 -10.79 39.05
N GLY A 23 -17.62 -9.49 39.27
CA GLY A 23 -18.08 -8.78 40.46
C GLY A 23 -19.60 -8.88 40.63
N ILE A 24 -20.36 -8.63 39.56
CA ILE A 24 -21.83 -8.79 39.56
C ILE A 24 -22.21 -10.23 39.90
N ILE A 25 -21.55 -11.22 39.29
CA ILE A 25 -21.83 -12.64 39.55
C ILE A 25 -21.55 -12.99 41.02
N LEU A 26 -20.42 -12.54 41.58
CA LEU A 26 -20.07 -12.80 42.98
C LEU A 26 -21.02 -12.10 43.96
N VAL A 27 -21.40 -10.85 43.68
CA VAL A 27 -22.40 -10.12 44.47
C VAL A 27 -23.73 -10.85 44.44
N PHE A 28 -24.17 -11.29 43.26
CA PHE A 28 -25.42 -12.02 43.11
C PHE A 28 -25.40 -13.37 43.84
N LYS A 29 -24.30 -14.13 43.68
CA LYS A 29 -24.07 -15.39 44.39
C LYS A 29 -24.07 -15.19 45.90
N ASN A 30 -23.42 -14.13 46.39
CA ASN A 30 -23.37 -13.80 47.82
C ASN A 30 -24.74 -13.33 48.33
N MET A 31 -25.48 -12.54 47.55
CA MET A 31 -26.80 -12.02 47.92
C MET A 31 -27.84 -13.14 48.00
N VAL A 32 -27.80 -14.11 47.08
CA VAL A 32 -28.67 -15.30 47.12
C VAL A 32 -28.22 -16.27 48.21
N GLY A 33 -26.91 -16.50 48.36
CA GLY A 33 -26.35 -17.40 49.38
C GLY A 33 -26.58 -16.97 50.82
N LYS A 34 -26.81 -15.67 51.08
CA LYS A 34 -27.18 -15.14 52.40
C LYS A 34 -28.63 -15.43 52.81
N LYS A 35 -29.51 -15.84 51.88
CA LYS A 35 -30.92 -16.11 52.18
C LYS A 35 -31.11 -17.60 52.49
N SER A 36 -31.41 -17.94 53.74
CA SER A 36 -31.65 -19.32 54.16
C SER A 36 -33.09 -19.75 53.85
N LEU A 37 -33.28 -21.03 53.50
CA LEU A 37 -34.60 -21.57 53.18
C LEU A 37 -35.56 -21.58 54.38
N GLU A 38 -35.03 -21.70 55.59
CA GLU A 38 -35.81 -21.67 56.83
C GLU A 38 -36.41 -20.28 57.11
N ASP A 39 -35.59 -19.23 57.02
CA ASP A 39 -36.00 -17.84 57.22
C ASP A 39 -37.01 -17.40 56.14
N LEU A 40 -36.81 -17.85 54.89
CA LEU A 40 -37.78 -17.69 53.81
C LEU A 40 -39.07 -18.47 54.06
N ALA A 41 -39.00 -19.70 54.55
CA ALA A 41 -40.18 -20.48 54.85
C ALA A 41 -41.02 -19.82 55.95
N GLU A 42 -40.40 -19.36 57.03
CA GLU A 42 -41.07 -18.66 58.13
C GLU A 42 -41.71 -17.34 57.66
N LYS A 43 -40.98 -16.50 56.92
CA LYS A 43 -41.46 -15.21 56.40
C LYS A 43 -42.69 -15.32 55.49
N TYR A 44 -42.85 -16.44 54.79
CA TYR A 44 -43.94 -16.67 53.85
C TYR A 44 -45.01 -17.67 54.34
N GLN A 45 -44.89 -18.19 55.57
CA GLN A 45 -45.91 -19.06 56.16
C GLN A 45 -47.26 -18.35 56.27
N GLY A 46 -48.29 -18.93 55.65
CA GLY A 46 -49.67 -18.41 55.71
C GLY A 46 -49.94 -17.14 54.89
N LYS A 47 -48.96 -16.63 54.12
CA LYS A 47 -49.13 -15.42 53.31
C LYS A 47 -50.12 -15.65 52.17
N LYS A 48 -51.24 -14.93 52.16
CA LYS A 48 -52.18 -14.91 51.03
C LYS A 48 -51.79 -13.79 50.07
N TRP A 49 -51.53 -14.16 48.82
CA TRP A 49 -51.13 -13.22 47.77
C TRP A 49 -52.35 -12.45 47.24
N ALA A 50 -52.17 -11.16 46.96
CA ALA A 50 -53.24 -10.30 46.43
C ALA A 50 -53.58 -10.60 44.97
N SER A 51 -52.65 -11.17 44.21
CA SER A 51 -52.86 -11.56 42.81
C SER A 51 -52.22 -12.91 42.48
N PRO A 52 -52.75 -13.64 41.48
CA PRO A 52 -52.16 -14.91 41.02
C PRO A 52 -50.72 -14.78 40.52
N LEU A 53 -50.37 -13.61 39.97
CA LEU A 53 -49.02 -13.33 39.47
C LEU A 53 -48.00 -13.19 40.60
N GLN A 54 -48.43 -12.65 41.74
CA GLN A 54 -47.55 -12.43 42.89
C GLN A 54 -47.24 -13.73 43.65
N GLY A 55 -48.10 -14.74 43.52
CA GLY A 55 -47.91 -16.08 44.08
C GLY A 55 -47.27 -17.10 43.12
N ARG A 56 -46.75 -16.67 41.96
CA ARG A 56 -46.14 -17.58 40.98
C ARG A 56 -44.94 -18.34 41.54
N ALA A 57 -44.07 -17.64 42.27
CA ALA A 57 -42.89 -18.23 42.89
C ALA A 57 -43.20 -18.56 44.36
N LYS A 58 -42.74 -19.74 44.82
CA LYS A 58 -42.85 -20.14 46.25
C LYS A 58 -42.18 -19.11 47.17
N TYR A 59 -41.06 -18.56 46.72
CA TYR A 59 -40.30 -17.52 47.40
C TYR A 59 -39.90 -16.43 46.40
N PRO A 60 -40.59 -15.27 46.36
CA PRO A 60 -40.28 -14.22 45.38
C PRO A 60 -38.92 -13.56 45.61
N ASP A 61 -38.40 -13.60 46.84
CA ASP A 61 -37.10 -13.02 47.19
C ASP A 61 -35.89 -13.76 46.58
N VAL A 62 -36.08 -15.02 46.17
CA VAL A 62 -35.03 -15.84 45.51
C VAL A 62 -35.40 -16.18 44.07
N ASP A 63 -36.38 -15.48 43.51
CA ASP A 63 -36.74 -15.65 42.11
C ASP A 63 -35.67 -15.04 41.19
N VAL A 64 -35.00 -15.89 40.41
CA VAL A 64 -34.00 -15.51 39.41
C VAL A 64 -34.57 -14.60 38.32
N PHE A 65 -35.89 -14.68 38.06
CA PHE A 65 -36.52 -13.86 37.02
C PHE A 65 -36.74 -12.41 37.45
N ASN A 66 -36.73 -12.12 38.76
CA ASN A 66 -36.93 -10.75 39.26
C ASN A 66 -35.77 -9.82 38.88
N PHE A 67 -34.59 -10.38 38.62
CA PHE A 67 -33.40 -9.64 38.16
C PHE A 67 -33.15 -9.76 36.66
N SER A 68 -34.04 -10.42 35.90
CA SER A 68 -33.86 -10.61 34.46
C SER A 68 -33.77 -9.29 33.67
N GLY A 69 -34.62 -8.31 33.98
CA GLY A 69 -34.62 -6.99 33.36
C GLY A 69 -33.29 -6.23 33.49
N PRO A 70 -32.81 -5.95 34.71
CA PRO A 70 -31.54 -5.23 34.89
C PRO A 70 -30.33 -6.00 34.35
N LEU A 71 -30.30 -7.34 34.47
CA LEU A 71 -29.22 -8.16 33.91
C LEU A 71 -29.20 -8.14 32.38
N PHE A 72 -30.38 -8.16 31.74
CA PHE A 72 -30.50 -8.05 30.29
C PHE A 72 -30.06 -6.67 29.79
N ASN A 73 -30.49 -5.59 30.46
CA ASN A 73 -30.10 -4.23 30.12
C ASN A 73 -28.60 -3.99 30.31
N PHE A 74 -28.00 -4.55 31.37
CA PHE A 74 -26.55 -4.52 31.56
C PHE A 74 -25.82 -5.27 30.45
N GLY A 75 -26.28 -6.46 30.06
CA GLY A 75 -25.74 -7.22 28.94
C GLY A 75 -25.82 -6.45 27.63
N LEU A 76 -26.95 -5.78 27.36
CA LEU A 76 -27.13 -4.93 26.19
C LEU A 76 -26.16 -3.74 26.18
N ALA A 77 -26.01 -3.06 27.33
CA ALA A 77 -25.06 -1.96 27.46
C ALA A 77 -23.60 -2.42 27.30
N ALA A 78 -23.24 -3.57 27.88
CA ALA A 78 -21.91 -4.16 27.74
C ALA A 78 -21.62 -4.58 26.29
N ALA A 79 -22.62 -5.14 25.58
CA ALA A 79 -22.50 -5.50 24.17
C ALA A 79 -22.26 -4.26 23.30
N LEU A 80 -23.04 -3.19 23.49
CA LEU A 80 -22.84 -1.91 22.80
C LEU A 80 -21.48 -1.27 23.14
N GLY A 81 -21.04 -1.36 24.39
CA GLY A 81 -19.72 -0.88 24.80
C GLY A 81 -18.58 -1.65 24.13
N LEU A 82 -18.70 -2.98 24.02
CA LEU A 82 -17.72 -3.84 23.34
C LEU A 82 -17.66 -3.57 21.84
N THR A 83 -18.79 -3.37 21.17
CA THR A 83 -18.80 -3.06 19.73
C THR A 83 -18.16 -1.71 19.45
N LEU A 84 -18.44 -0.68 20.27
CA LEU A 84 -17.77 0.61 20.17
C LEU A 84 -16.26 0.51 20.42
N LEU A 85 -15.83 -0.27 21.42
CA LEU A 85 -14.41 -0.51 21.69
C LEU A 85 -13.73 -1.20 20.50
N ALA A 86 -14.38 -2.20 19.89
CA ALA A 86 -13.85 -2.91 18.74
C ALA A 86 -13.63 -1.99 17.53
N PHE A 87 -14.57 -1.08 17.25
CA PHE A 87 -14.40 -0.08 16.19
C PHE A 87 -13.41 1.03 16.53
N SER A 88 -13.18 1.31 17.82
CA SER A 88 -12.22 2.34 18.27
C SER A 88 -10.77 1.89 18.30
N TRP A 89 -10.52 0.59 18.09
CA TRP A 89 -9.16 0.04 18.13
C TRP A 89 -8.40 0.42 16.87
N THR A 90 -7.34 1.21 17.04
CA THR A 90 -6.47 1.64 15.94
C THR A 90 -5.02 1.43 16.33
N GLN A 91 -4.20 0.90 15.42
CA GLN A 91 -2.74 0.87 15.59
C GLN A 91 -2.15 2.14 14.99
N ARG A 92 -1.40 2.90 15.79
CA ARG A 92 -0.63 4.06 15.30
C ARG A 92 0.78 3.59 14.99
N GLU A 93 1.28 3.95 13.81
CA GLU A 93 2.69 3.73 13.47
C GLU A 93 3.55 4.63 14.37
N ASP A 94 4.63 4.09 14.91
CA ASP A 94 5.57 4.87 15.72
C ASP A 94 6.19 5.98 14.84
N GLU A 95 6.14 7.23 15.30
CA GLU A 95 6.79 8.34 14.59
C GLU A 95 8.32 8.14 14.64
N ILE A 96 8.90 7.78 13.49
CA ILE A 96 10.35 7.64 13.32
C ILE A 96 10.93 9.03 13.14
N TYR A 97 11.79 9.44 14.07
CA TYR A 97 12.54 10.70 13.97
C TYR A 97 13.61 10.55 12.88
N ILE A 98 13.34 11.10 11.70
CA ILE A 98 14.33 11.25 10.63
C ILE A 98 15.04 12.58 10.89
N PRO A 99 16.34 12.60 11.20
CA PRO A 99 17.07 13.86 11.34
C PRO A 99 17.00 14.63 10.02
N GLU A 100 16.76 15.94 10.08
CA GLU A 100 16.59 16.79 8.89
C GLU A 100 17.78 16.69 7.92
N ASP A 101 18.98 16.44 8.43
CA ASP A 101 20.22 16.27 7.66
C ASP A 101 20.25 14.99 6.78
N ALA A 102 19.36 14.02 6.99
CA ALA A 102 19.29 12.82 6.13
C ALA A 102 18.55 13.05 4.81
N LEU A 103 17.73 14.12 4.73
CA LEU A 103 17.00 14.50 3.52
C LEU A 103 17.74 15.58 2.71
N ALA A 104 18.68 16.28 3.33
CA ALA A 104 19.65 17.12 2.66
C ALA A 104 20.76 16.23 2.06
N LEU A 105 20.46 15.55 0.96
CA LEU A 105 21.51 15.22 0.00
C LEU A 105 22.07 16.58 -0.45
N GLU A 106 23.18 17.01 0.16
CA GLU A 106 24.00 18.10 -0.37
C GLU A 106 24.27 17.73 -1.82
N ASP A 107 23.64 18.46 -2.73
CA ASP A 107 23.83 18.31 -4.16
C ASP A 107 25.33 18.18 -4.42
N ASP A 108 25.67 17.03 -4.99
CA ASP A 108 26.93 16.66 -5.61
C ASP A 108 27.83 17.89 -5.78
N ILE A 109 28.89 17.98 -4.96
CA ILE A 109 29.88 19.04 -5.06
C ILE A 109 30.52 18.86 -6.43
N GLU A 110 29.96 19.52 -7.43
CA GLU A 110 30.44 19.57 -8.80
C GLU A 110 31.74 20.38 -8.77
N ILE A 111 32.81 19.70 -8.36
CA ILE A 111 34.17 20.20 -8.45
C ILE A 111 34.47 20.30 -9.95
N GLU A 112 34.25 21.50 -10.49
CA GLU A 112 34.74 21.82 -11.81
C GLU A 112 36.26 21.59 -11.81
N PRO A 113 36.81 20.80 -12.74
CA PRO A 113 38.24 20.64 -12.85
C PRO A 113 38.88 22.03 -13.05
N PRO A 114 40.02 22.34 -12.41
CA PRO A 114 40.64 23.65 -12.51
C PRO A 114 40.84 24.01 -14.00
N ARG A 115 40.36 25.18 -14.42
CA ARG A 115 40.53 25.65 -15.81
C ARG A 115 42.01 25.61 -16.19
N THR A 116 42.38 24.65 -17.04
CA THR A 116 43.68 24.65 -17.71
C THR A 116 43.81 25.97 -18.49
N ALA A 117 44.92 26.68 -18.32
CA ALA A 117 45.17 27.94 -19.00
C ALA A 117 44.93 27.76 -20.52
N GLU A 118 43.99 28.51 -21.07
CA GLU A 118 43.72 28.54 -22.51
C GLU A 118 45.00 28.97 -23.24
N PRO A 119 45.48 28.20 -24.25
CA PRO A 119 46.59 28.64 -25.09
C PRO A 119 46.24 29.99 -25.75
N PRO A 120 47.22 30.90 -25.94
CA PRO A 120 46.95 32.16 -26.59
C PRO A 120 46.35 31.92 -27.99
N PRO A 121 45.37 32.75 -28.41
CA PRO A 121 44.65 32.53 -29.65
C PRO A 121 45.62 32.54 -30.84
N PRO A 122 45.49 31.59 -31.78
CA PRO A 122 46.32 31.57 -32.98
C PRO A 122 46.11 32.86 -33.80
N PRO A 123 47.15 33.35 -34.49
CA PRO A 123 47.06 34.56 -35.28
C PRO A 123 45.96 34.45 -36.34
N PRO A 124 45.27 35.56 -36.66
CA PRO A 124 44.13 35.55 -37.57
C PRO A 124 44.56 35.02 -38.95
N PRO A 125 43.79 34.08 -39.54
CA PRO A 125 44.04 33.58 -40.88
C PRO A 125 43.92 34.72 -41.91
N PRO A 126 44.73 34.70 -42.98
CA PRO A 126 44.66 35.68 -44.05
C PRO A 126 43.25 35.69 -44.67
N PRO A 127 42.77 36.87 -45.12
CA PRO A 127 41.42 37.01 -45.66
C PRO A 127 41.21 36.05 -46.84
N PRO A 128 40.07 35.34 -46.89
CA PRO A 128 39.76 34.43 -47.99
C PRO A 128 39.64 35.22 -49.31
N PRO A 129 40.14 34.67 -50.43
CA PRO A 129 39.92 35.26 -51.74
C PRO A 129 38.42 35.32 -52.05
N VAL A 130 38.02 36.44 -52.64
CA VAL A 130 36.64 36.73 -53.09
C VAL A 130 36.18 35.60 -54.01
N ILE A 131 35.08 34.96 -53.63
CA ILE A 131 34.36 33.97 -54.44
C ILE A 131 33.65 34.75 -55.55
N GLU A 132 34.02 34.53 -56.81
CA GLU A 132 33.16 34.89 -57.94
C GLU A 132 31.95 33.95 -57.95
N GLU A 133 30.77 34.57 -58.04
CA GLU A 133 29.46 33.94 -58.00
C GLU A 133 29.32 32.91 -59.13
N VAL A 134 29.29 31.62 -58.77
CA VAL A 134 28.83 30.57 -59.68
C VAL A 134 27.31 30.64 -59.68
N PRO A 135 26.66 30.86 -60.83
CA PRO A 135 25.21 31.04 -60.91
C PRO A 135 24.46 29.77 -60.49
N GLU A 136 23.34 30.00 -59.79
CA GLU A 136 22.39 29.02 -59.26
C GLU A 136 21.86 28.09 -60.37
N GLU A 137 22.06 26.78 -60.21
CA GLU A 137 21.27 25.76 -60.91
C GLU A 137 20.32 25.09 -59.90
N GLU A 138 19.07 25.53 -59.99
CA GLU A 138 17.84 24.72 -59.91
C GLU A 138 17.71 23.69 -58.77
N ILE A 139 17.06 24.16 -57.69
CA ILE A 139 16.00 23.43 -56.97
C ILE A 139 15.24 22.43 -57.87
N LEU A 140 15.38 21.14 -57.57
CA LEU A 140 14.39 20.13 -57.95
C LEU A 140 13.57 19.79 -56.69
N GLU A 141 12.40 20.41 -56.61
CA GLU A 141 11.31 20.01 -55.73
C GLU A 141 10.51 18.86 -56.38
N GLU A 142 10.01 17.97 -55.52
CA GLU A 142 8.88 17.03 -55.70
C GLU A 142 9.09 15.73 -56.51
N GLU A 143 8.97 14.60 -55.79
CA GLU A 143 8.01 13.57 -56.19
C GLU A 143 7.55 12.78 -54.94
N GLU A 144 6.35 13.11 -54.46
CA GLU A 144 5.64 12.39 -53.39
C GLU A 144 4.95 11.17 -54.04
N PRO A 145 5.21 9.92 -53.63
CA PRO A 145 4.60 8.77 -54.29
C PRO A 145 3.12 8.63 -53.88
N GLU A 146 2.22 8.72 -54.87
CA GLU A 146 0.83 8.33 -54.73
C GLU A 146 0.71 6.82 -54.48
N PHE A 147 0.03 6.44 -53.39
CA PHE A 147 -0.31 5.06 -53.11
C PHE A 147 -1.50 4.62 -53.98
N VAL A 148 -1.24 3.68 -54.91
CA VAL A 148 -2.30 3.00 -55.67
C VAL A 148 -2.83 1.82 -54.86
N ASP A 149 -4.13 1.81 -54.56
CA ASP A 149 -4.85 0.71 -53.91
C ASP A 149 -4.72 -0.59 -54.77
N GLN A 150 -4.12 -1.64 -54.20
CA GLN A 150 -4.06 -2.98 -54.81
C GLN A 150 -5.20 -3.87 -54.28
N SER A 151 -6.43 -3.39 -54.29
CA SER A 151 -7.59 -4.24 -54.00
C SER A 151 -7.77 -5.28 -55.11
N VAL A 152 -7.67 -6.55 -54.75
CA VAL A 152 -7.88 -7.70 -55.64
C VAL A 152 -9.38 -7.85 -55.90
N GLU A 153 -9.81 -7.66 -57.15
CA GLU A 153 -11.15 -8.01 -57.60
C GLU A 153 -11.29 -9.52 -57.82
N GLU A 154 -12.42 -10.03 -57.35
CA GLU A 154 -12.77 -11.44 -57.17
C GLU A 154 -13.09 -12.09 -58.53
N GLU A 155 -12.08 -12.42 -59.34
CA GLU A 155 -12.04 -13.51 -60.33
C GLU A 155 -10.72 -13.45 -61.14
N SER A 156 -9.61 -13.94 -60.57
CA SER A 156 -8.43 -14.32 -61.37
C SER A 156 -8.10 -15.79 -61.14
N ILE A 157 -8.26 -16.58 -62.20
CA ILE A 157 -7.98 -18.01 -62.26
C ILE A 157 -6.47 -18.18 -62.45
N VAL A 158 -5.82 -18.80 -61.47
CA VAL A 158 -4.42 -19.21 -61.56
C VAL A 158 -4.35 -20.56 -62.28
N GLU A 159 -3.90 -20.55 -63.52
CA GLU A 159 -3.68 -21.75 -64.34
C GLU A 159 -2.36 -22.43 -63.92
N ALA A 160 -2.42 -23.72 -63.57
CA ALA A 160 -1.28 -24.48 -63.05
C ALA A 160 -0.46 -25.14 -64.17
N PRO A 161 0.86 -24.86 -64.30
CA PRO A 161 1.75 -25.60 -65.19
C PRO A 161 2.24 -26.93 -64.57
N PRO A 162 2.55 -27.95 -65.39
CA PRO A 162 2.82 -29.34 -64.96
C PRO A 162 4.22 -29.55 -64.35
N GLU A 163 4.34 -30.60 -63.53
CA GLU A 163 5.54 -31.09 -62.83
C GLU A 163 5.83 -32.54 -63.27
N PRO A 164 7.05 -33.13 -63.25
CA PRO A 164 8.44 -32.61 -63.30
C PRO A 164 9.36 -33.35 -64.31
N GLU A 165 10.46 -32.72 -64.76
CA GLU A 165 11.71 -33.43 -65.10
C GLU A 165 12.74 -33.20 -63.98
N ALA A 166 13.42 -34.27 -63.57
CA ALA A 166 14.19 -34.36 -62.33
C ALA A 166 15.43 -33.43 -62.30
N PRO A 167 15.58 -32.55 -61.29
CA PRO A 167 16.81 -31.80 -61.07
C PRO A 167 17.86 -32.58 -60.24
N PRO A 168 19.16 -32.26 -60.41
CA PRO A 168 20.33 -32.92 -59.79
C PRO A 168 20.40 -32.82 -58.26
N PRO A 169 21.28 -33.61 -57.59
CA PRO A 169 21.30 -33.79 -56.13
C PRO A 169 21.46 -32.49 -55.31
N PRO A 170 20.89 -32.47 -54.09
CA PRO A 170 20.77 -31.24 -53.31
C PRO A 170 22.12 -30.71 -52.79
N PRO A 171 22.32 -29.38 -52.79
CA PRO A 171 23.44 -28.74 -52.12
C PRO A 171 23.33 -28.86 -50.58
N PRO A 172 24.45 -28.74 -49.83
CA PRO A 172 24.46 -28.86 -48.38
C PRO A 172 23.54 -27.82 -47.70
N PRO A 173 22.97 -28.15 -46.53
CA PRO A 173 22.01 -27.30 -45.86
C PRO A 173 22.63 -25.95 -45.48
N PRO A 174 21.91 -24.83 -45.69
CA PRO A 174 22.39 -23.51 -45.28
C PRO A 174 22.53 -23.43 -43.76
N PRO A 175 23.49 -22.63 -43.25
CA PRO A 175 23.66 -22.42 -41.82
C PRO A 175 22.37 -21.88 -41.19
N PRO A 176 22.08 -22.23 -39.93
CA PRO A 176 20.87 -21.81 -39.25
C PRO A 176 20.75 -20.28 -39.26
N PRO A 177 19.54 -19.72 -39.47
CA PRO A 177 19.32 -18.28 -39.47
C PRO A 177 19.86 -17.66 -38.17
N PRO A 178 20.55 -16.51 -38.23
CA PRO A 178 20.95 -15.81 -37.02
C PRO A 178 19.71 -15.52 -36.17
N GLU A 179 19.80 -15.82 -34.88
CA GLU A 179 18.70 -15.59 -33.93
C GLU A 179 18.20 -14.14 -34.07
N PRO A 180 16.87 -13.92 -34.14
CA PRO A 180 16.33 -12.58 -34.29
C PRO A 180 16.82 -11.73 -33.13
N LYS A 181 17.48 -10.60 -33.45
CA LYS A 181 17.87 -9.61 -32.44
C LYS A 181 16.59 -9.16 -31.75
N VAL A 182 16.44 -9.55 -30.49
CA VAL A 182 15.32 -9.12 -29.66
C VAL A 182 15.44 -7.60 -29.55
N GLU A 183 14.51 -6.88 -30.17
CA GLU A 183 14.38 -5.44 -29.96
C GLU A 183 14.07 -5.24 -28.48
N GLU A 184 15.03 -4.67 -27.74
CA GLU A 184 14.83 -4.32 -26.34
C GLU A 184 13.64 -3.35 -26.28
N ILE A 185 12.53 -3.80 -25.70
CA ILE A 185 11.33 -2.99 -25.54
C ILE A 185 11.65 -1.91 -24.50
N PHE A 186 12.04 -0.72 -24.96
CA PHE A 186 12.22 0.44 -24.11
C PHE A 186 10.86 0.91 -23.59
N LYS A 187 10.47 0.42 -22.42
CA LYS A 187 9.29 0.92 -21.72
C LYS A 187 9.64 2.27 -21.09
N VAL A 188 9.33 3.35 -21.79
CA VAL A 188 9.38 4.70 -21.22
C VAL A 188 8.27 4.81 -20.19
N VAL A 189 8.63 4.80 -18.90
CA VAL A 189 7.68 4.94 -17.79
C VAL A 189 7.75 6.39 -17.30
N GLU A 190 6.65 7.13 -17.40
CA GLU A 190 6.55 8.53 -16.95
C GLU A 190 6.65 8.68 -15.42
N GLN A 191 6.29 7.64 -14.67
CA GLN A 191 6.30 7.64 -13.21
C GLN A 191 7.40 6.70 -12.69
N MET A 192 8.30 7.25 -11.88
CA MET A 192 9.31 6.45 -11.18
C MET A 192 8.65 5.46 -10.22
N PRO A 193 9.21 4.25 -10.04
CA PRO A 193 8.73 3.30 -9.03
C PRO A 193 8.85 3.93 -7.63
N ARG A 194 7.82 3.74 -6.79
CA ARG A 194 7.74 4.35 -5.46
C ARG A 194 7.69 3.31 -4.35
N PHE A 195 8.12 3.72 -3.16
CA PHE A 195 8.03 2.88 -1.97
C PHE A 195 6.56 2.67 -1.57
N PRO A 196 6.16 1.45 -1.14
CA PRO A 196 4.77 1.16 -0.78
C PRO A 196 4.25 2.13 0.29
N GLY A 197 3.03 2.64 0.09
CA GLY A 197 2.39 3.64 0.96
C GLY A 197 2.33 5.06 0.38
N CYS A 198 3.22 5.42 -0.56
CA CYS A 198 3.24 6.74 -1.21
C CYS A 198 2.51 6.80 -2.57
N GLU A 199 1.85 5.71 -2.99
CA GLU A 199 1.17 5.62 -4.29
C GLU A 199 -0.12 6.45 -4.33
N ASN A 200 -0.88 6.40 -3.22
CA ASN A 200 -2.22 6.99 -3.10
C ASN A 200 -2.21 8.39 -2.48
N GLU A 201 -1.05 8.97 -2.18
CA GLU A 201 -0.99 10.35 -1.69
C GLU A 201 -1.46 11.34 -2.77
N ALA A 202 -2.15 12.40 -2.35
CA ALA A 202 -2.57 13.48 -3.24
C ALA A 202 -1.42 14.46 -3.45
N GLY A 203 -1.03 14.71 -4.70
CA GLY A 203 0.01 15.70 -5.03
C GLY A 203 0.73 15.46 -6.35
N ASP A 204 1.63 16.38 -6.70
CA ASP A 204 2.48 16.34 -7.89
C ASP A 204 3.49 15.17 -7.83
N ASN A 205 4.01 14.77 -8.99
CA ASN A 205 4.98 13.68 -9.09
C ASN A 205 6.24 13.88 -8.23
N ASN A 206 6.63 15.14 -7.98
CA ASN A 206 7.75 15.49 -7.12
C ASN A 206 7.43 15.27 -5.63
N ALA A 207 6.24 15.66 -5.17
CA ALA A 207 5.80 15.44 -3.79
C ALA A 207 5.74 13.94 -3.45
N LYS A 208 5.23 13.13 -4.38
CA LYS A 208 5.19 11.67 -4.25
C LYS A 208 6.58 11.03 -4.28
N LYS A 209 7.55 11.65 -4.99
CA LYS A 209 8.96 11.22 -4.97
C LYS A 209 9.57 11.49 -3.60
N ALA A 210 9.39 12.70 -3.06
CA ALA A 210 9.85 13.04 -1.71
C ALA A 210 9.26 12.12 -0.62
N CYS A 211 7.97 11.75 -0.72
CA CYS A 211 7.38 10.73 0.16
C CYS A 211 8.10 9.38 0.03
N ALA A 212 8.33 8.92 -1.20
CA ALA A 212 8.98 7.64 -1.46
C ALA A 212 10.41 7.61 -0.90
N ASP A 213 11.17 8.69 -1.09
CA ASP A 213 12.53 8.85 -0.59
C ASP A 213 12.55 8.85 0.95
N LYS A 214 11.58 9.55 1.58
CA LYS A 214 11.41 9.54 3.04
C LYS A 214 11.11 8.15 3.58
N LYS A 215 10.14 7.43 2.99
CA LYS A 215 9.77 6.07 3.41
C LYS A 215 10.89 5.05 3.17
N MET A 216 11.68 5.24 2.10
CA MET A 216 12.89 4.46 1.86
C MET A 216 13.92 4.66 2.98
N LEU A 217 14.19 5.91 3.37
CA LEU A 217 15.11 6.22 4.47
C LEU A 217 14.59 5.65 5.81
N GLU A 218 13.30 5.79 6.11
CA GLU A 218 12.66 5.17 7.29
C GLU A 218 12.91 3.65 7.33
N PHE A 219 12.74 2.97 6.18
CA PHE A 219 12.98 1.53 6.09
C PHE A 219 14.44 1.17 6.31
N ILE A 220 15.38 1.95 5.75
CA ILE A 220 16.82 1.75 5.96
C ILE A 220 17.12 1.87 7.45
N TYR A 221 16.83 3.01 8.08
CA TYR A 221 17.14 3.24 9.50
C TYR A 221 16.51 2.20 10.44
N LYS A 222 15.32 1.69 10.11
CA LYS A 222 14.66 0.63 10.89
C LYS A 222 15.36 -0.73 10.81
N ASN A 223 15.98 -1.04 9.67
CA ASN A 223 16.55 -2.35 9.40
C ASN A 223 18.08 -2.40 9.46
N ILE A 224 18.78 -1.25 9.48
CA ILE A 224 20.23 -1.26 9.61
C ILE A 224 20.64 -1.77 10.99
N LYS A 225 21.63 -2.65 11.01
CA LYS A 225 22.30 -3.09 12.22
C LYS A 225 23.74 -2.62 12.16
N TYR A 226 24.08 -1.63 12.97
CA TYR A 226 25.46 -1.18 13.09
C TYR A 226 26.33 -2.29 13.70
N PRO A 227 27.53 -2.54 13.16
CA PRO A 227 28.46 -3.50 13.74
C PRO A 227 28.86 -3.07 15.15
N ALA A 228 29.08 -4.05 16.04
CA ALA A 228 29.38 -3.81 17.45
C ALA A 228 30.60 -2.89 17.65
N ILE A 229 31.61 -3.05 16.80
CA ILE A 229 32.86 -2.27 16.82
C ILE A 229 32.60 -0.77 16.56
N ALA A 230 31.65 -0.42 15.69
CA ALA A 230 31.33 0.99 15.40
C ALA A 230 30.58 1.62 16.59
N ARG A 231 29.57 0.91 17.11
CA ARG A 231 28.81 1.32 18.30
C ARG A 231 29.69 1.55 19.53
N GLU A 232 30.69 0.70 19.76
CA GLU A 232 31.62 0.83 20.90
C GLU A 232 32.56 2.02 20.74
N ASN A 233 32.91 2.40 19.50
CA ASN A 233 33.74 3.55 19.18
C ASN A 233 32.95 4.86 19.05
N GLY A 234 31.62 4.83 19.22
CA GLY A 234 30.76 6.01 19.13
C GLY A 234 30.62 6.58 17.72
N VAL A 235 30.77 5.73 16.69
CA VAL A 235 30.60 6.06 15.26
C VAL A 235 29.49 5.20 14.66
#